data_AF-A0AAE3ZPR1-F1
#
_entry.id   AF-A0AAE3ZPR1-F1
#
_cell.length_a   1.000
_cell.length_b   1.000
_cell.length_c   1.000
_cell.angle_alpha   90.00
_cell.angle_beta   90.00
_cell.angle_gamma   90.00
#
_symmetry.space_group_name_H-M   'P 1'
#
loop_
_entity.id
_entity.type
_entity.pdbx_description
1 polymer ?
#
loop_
_entity_poly.entity_id
_entity_poly.type
_entity_poly.pdbx_seq_one_letter_code
_entity_poly.pdbx_strand_id
1 'polypeptide(L)'
;MQAEENIRDVAAALSRYVGGPLPADLTGTAEAHGLTIGGWVYPSAPEVSPQSPPDLREPGRQLRRAADRAGIVMLMRGDPGWPSGTGADELPCLWVRGDRDVARLLRRAVTVAGVRECTEYGQQVATDLAFDLAASQVTVVCGAAPAAGIDYYAWRAALAHAPQQPVAVAASGLDAESFHGPRELVEHTARRGAVVSAFPPGLPATWSRWSVRDRLLGTFTAATVIVEAAADSRTLDVATAASESGRLVGAVPGPVSSKVSAGCHRLLASGAMTVTGAQDILRALAGPGTAVEATQVFRVYGAASWDDGHWRTRRVPDFAVEATSHREAADLAYEVVFAAHPGAAGATLDAGIVDPAGIYEAVQVASSD
;
A
#
# COMPACT_ATOMS: atom_id res chain seq x y z
N MET A 1 27.98 -12.64 9.99
CA MET A 1 27.85 -12.82 11.46
C MET A 1 28.48 -11.67 12.26
N GLN A 2 29.59 -11.78 13.01
CA GLN A 2 29.96 -10.71 13.99
C GLN A 2 30.09 -9.28 13.41
N ALA A 3 30.71 -9.12 12.23
CA ALA A 3 30.82 -7.82 11.57
C ALA A 3 29.47 -7.27 11.08
N GLU A 4 28.56 -8.16 10.69
CA GLU A 4 27.20 -7.87 10.20
C GLU A 4 26.25 -7.53 11.37
N GLU A 5 26.40 -8.21 12.51
CA GLU A 5 25.74 -7.85 13.77
C GLU A 5 26.19 -6.46 14.25
N ASN A 6 27.49 -6.14 14.16
CA ASN A 6 27.99 -4.80 14.48
C ASN A 6 27.36 -3.72 13.58
N ILE A 7 27.18 -3.99 12.28
CA ILE A 7 26.49 -3.08 11.35
C ILE A 7 25.02 -2.90 11.77
N ARG A 8 24.30 -4.00 12.06
CA ARG A 8 22.91 -3.96 12.56
C ARG A 8 22.78 -3.15 13.84
N ASP A 9 23.71 -3.32 14.78
CA ASP A 9 23.73 -2.56 16.02
C ASP A 9 23.92 -1.05 15.75
N VAL A 10 24.90 -0.67 14.91
CA VAL A 10 25.11 0.74 14.56
C VAL A 10 23.89 1.34 13.84
N ALA A 11 23.30 0.63 12.87
CA ALA A 11 22.11 1.09 12.15
C ALA A 11 20.92 1.33 13.09
N ALA A 12 20.70 0.40 14.04
CA ALA A 12 19.67 0.53 15.06
C ALA A 12 19.87 1.79 15.91
N ALA A 13 21.10 2.07 16.34
CA ALA A 13 21.41 3.27 17.10
C ALA A 13 21.23 4.56 16.27
N LEU A 14 21.69 4.56 15.01
CA LEU A 14 21.53 5.70 14.10
C LEU A 14 20.06 6.07 13.84
N SER A 15 19.15 5.08 13.81
CA SER A 15 17.71 5.33 13.63
C SER A 15 17.07 6.20 14.72
N ARG A 16 17.71 6.38 15.89
CA ARG A 16 17.24 7.34 16.91
C ARG A 16 17.30 8.79 16.45
N TYR A 17 18.22 9.10 15.54
CA TYR A 17 18.60 10.46 15.11
C TYR A 17 18.01 10.84 13.74
N VAL A 18 17.25 9.95 13.11
CA VAL A 18 16.52 10.25 11.87
C VAL A 18 15.56 11.43 12.10
N GLY A 19 15.62 12.43 11.22
CA GLY A 19 14.86 13.69 11.39
C GLY A 19 15.38 14.59 12.52
N GLY A 20 16.67 14.49 12.88
CA GLY A 20 17.32 15.35 13.88
C GLY A 20 18.83 15.49 13.67
N PRO A 21 19.48 16.39 14.43
CA PRO A 21 20.93 16.48 14.47
C PRO A 21 21.54 15.29 15.24
N LEU A 22 22.76 14.91 14.87
CA LEU A 22 23.57 14.00 15.68
C LEU A 22 24.05 14.74 16.95
N PRO A 23 24.13 14.05 18.11
CA PRO A 23 24.76 14.59 19.32
C PRO A 23 26.22 15.00 19.10
N ALA A 24 26.65 16.10 19.72
CA ALA A 24 27.97 16.70 19.50
C ALA A 24 29.15 15.79 19.88
N ASP A 25 28.94 14.88 20.83
CA ASP A 25 29.88 13.84 21.26
C ASP A 25 29.98 12.68 20.25
N LEU A 26 28.94 12.46 19.44
CA LEU A 26 28.95 11.49 18.33
C LEU A 26 29.42 12.10 17.01
N THR A 27 29.42 13.44 16.89
CA THR A 27 29.86 14.17 15.69
C THR A 27 31.27 13.77 15.27
N GLY A 28 32.30 13.99 16.10
CA GLY A 28 33.69 13.69 15.70
C GLY A 28 33.91 12.21 15.32
N THR A 29 33.21 11.30 15.99
CA THR A 29 33.27 9.85 15.71
C THR A 29 32.54 9.48 14.42
N ALA A 30 31.48 10.19 14.07
CA ALA A 30 30.78 10.03 12.79
C ALA A 30 31.65 10.50 11.60
N GLU A 31 32.27 11.68 11.74
CA GLU A 31 33.20 12.27 10.77
C GLU A 31 34.39 11.35 10.50
N ALA A 32 35.03 10.83 11.56
CA ALA A 32 36.17 9.91 11.47
C ALA A 32 35.86 8.56 10.79
N HIS A 33 34.59 8.22 10.61
CA HIS A 33 34.13 6.97 10.01
C HIS A 33 33.28 7.17 8.75
N GLY A 34 33.39 8.33 8.11
CA GLY A 34 32.76 8.60 6.80
C GLY A 34 31.25 8.83 6.83
N LEU A 35 30.65 9.01 8.02
CA LEU A 35 29.26 9.40 8.15
C LEU A 35 29.15 10.92 7.93
N THR A 36 28.55 11.35 6.82
CA THR A 36 28.43 12.77 6.47
C THR A 36 27.62 13.55 7.50
N ILE A 37 28.18 14.64 8.04
CA ILE A 37 27.55 15.40 9.13
C ILE A 37 26.85 16.65 8.61
N GLY A 38 25.52 16.66 8.77
CA GLY A 38 24.68 17.85 8.61
C GLY A 38 23.35 17.78 9.38
N GLY A 39 23.23 16.78 10.28
CA GLY A 39 21.93 16.24 10.69
C GLY A 39 21.26 15.45 9.57
N TRP A 40 20.28 14.61 9.91
CA TRP A 40 19.48 13.90 8.91
C TRP A 40 18.42 14.84 8.32
N VAL A 41 18.87 15.81 7.52
CA VAL A 41 18.03 16.37 6.47
C VAL A 41 17.99 15.32 5.37
N TYR A 42 16.82 14.75 5.17
CA TYR A 42 16.47 13.74 4.17
C TYR A 42 16.81 14.34 2.79
N PRO A 43 18.02 14.08 2.23
CA PRO A 43 18.10 12.96 1.30
C PRO A 43 19.39 12.12 1.28
N SER A 44 20.30 12.24 2.26
CA SER A 44 21.57 11.49 2.26
C SER A 44 21.58 10.36 3.28
N ALA A 45 21.45 9.11 2.81
CA ALA A 45 21.76 7.92 3.60
C ALA A 45 23.27 7.85 3.91
N PRO A 46 23.68 7.57 5.16
CA PRO A 46 25.05 7.25 5.48
C PRO A 46 25.40 5.83 5.05
N GLU A 47 26.65 5.62 4.63
CA GLU A 47 27.22 4.28 4.50
C GLU A 47 27.49 3.70 5.89
N VAL A 48 26.67 2.72 6.32
CA VAL A 48 26.95 1.94 7.53
C VAL A 48 27.94 0.83 7.18
N SER A 49 29.11 0.83 7.80
CA SER A 49 30.20 -0.10 7.52
C SER A 49 30.73 -0.79 8.80
N PRO A 50 31.56 -1.85 8.69
CA PRO A 50 32.21 -2.47 9.84
C PRO A 50 33.08 -1.49 10.67
N GLN A 51 33.51 -0.38 10.05
CA GLN A 51 34.33 0.66 10.66
C GLN A 51 33.49 1.73 11.38
N SER A 52 32.17 1.78 11.19
CA SER A 52 31.29 2.77 11.82
C SER A 52 31.33 2.72 13.36
N PRO A 53 30.98 3.83 14.06
CA PRO A 53 31.34 4.07 15.46
C PRO A 53 31.08 2.89 16.42
N PRO A 54 32.11 2.39 17.13
CA PRO A 54 31.92 1.26 18.06
C PRO A 54 31.01 1.60 19.24
N ASP A 55 30.99 2.86 19.68
CA ASP A 55 30.19 3.34 20.81
C ASP A 55 28.68 3.27 20.55
N LEU A 56 28.27 3.26 19.27
CA LEU A 56 26.86 3.07 18.88
C LEU A 56 26.39 1.62 19.00
N ARG A 57 27.30 0.64 19.12
CA ARG A 57 26.93 -0.78 19.09
C ARG A 57 26.13 -1.22 20.32
N GLU A 58 26.49 -0.77 21.52
CA GLU A 58 25.74 -1.14 22.74
C GLU A 58 24.34 -0.49 22.80
N PRO A 59 24.17 0.82 22.54
CA PRO A 59 22.85 1.42 22.34
C PRO A 59 22.03 0.68 21.27
N GLY A 60 22.67 0.27 20.17
CA GLY A 60 22.07 -0.53 19.11
C GLY A 60 21.49 -1.86 19.58
N ARG A 61 22.29 -2.65 20.30
CA ARG A 61 21.85 -3.92 20.91
C ARG A 61 20.68 -3.73 21.87
N GLN A 62 20.69 -2.65 22.65
CA GLN A 62 19.61 -2.36 23.59
C GLN A 62 18.28 -2.09 22.87
N LEU A 63 18.31 -1.34 21.76
CA LEU A 63 17.13 -1.10 20.93
C LEU A 63 16.65 -2.37 20.24
N ARG A 64 17.56 -3.17 19.66
CA ARG A 64 17.20 -4.46 19.05
C ARG A 64 16.55 -5.42 20.06
N ARG A 65 17.14 -5.57 21.25
CA ARG A 65 16.55 -6.35 22.36
C ARG A 65 15.19 -5.82 22.83
N ALA A 66 14.95 -4.50 22.74
CA ALA A 66 13.65 -3.92 23.05
C ALA A 66 12.62 -4.23 21.94
N ALA A 67 13.03 -4.15 20.68
CA ALA A 67 12.23 -4.50 19.52
C ALA A 67 11.82 -5.99 19.52
N ASP A 68 12.78 -6.89 19.78
CA ASP A 68 12.53 -8.34 19.89
C ASP A 68 11.43 -8.64 20.94
N ARG A 69 11.49 -8.00 22.12
CA ARG A 69 10.48 -8.15 23.18
C ARG A 69 9.10 -7.61 22.80
N ALA A 70 9.02 -6.67 21.87
CA ALA A 70 7.78 -6.08 21.38
C ALA A 70 7.26 -6.74 20.09
N GLY A 71 7.94 -7.77 19.57
CA GLY A 71 7.59 -8.41 18.29
C GLY A 71 7.86 -7.52 17.08
N ILE A 72 8.88 -6.65 17.16
CA ILE A 72 9.30 -5.72 16.12
C ILE A 72 10.62 -6.21 15.53
N VAL A 73 10.66 -6.40 14.22
CA VAL A 73 11.85 -6.78 13.45
C VAL A 73 12.52 -5.53 12.90
N MET A 74 13.85 -5.54 12.81
CA MET A 74 14.62 -4.50 12.12
C MET A 74 15.09 -5.02 10.75
N LEU A 75 14.72 -4.32 9.69
CA LEU A 75 15.23 -4.53 8.33
C LEU A 75 16.31 -3.47 8.01
N MET A 76 17.29 -3.85 7.18
CA MET A 76 18.26 -2.94 6.56
C MET A 76 18.33 -3.19 5.05
N ARG A 77 18.94 -2.25 4.31
CA ARG A 77 19.29 -2.46 2.91
C ARG A 77 20.07 -3.77 2.74
N GLY A 78 19.58 -4.63 1.84
CA GLY A 78 20.13 -5.97 1.60
C GLY A 78 19.38 -7.10 2.29
N ASP A 79 18.50 -6.81 3.27
CA ASP A 79 17.57 -7.82 3.80
C ASP A 79 16.52 -8.18 2.74
N PRO A 80 16.10 -9.46 2.60
CA PRO A 80 15.19 -9.89 1.53
C PRO A 80 13.84 -9.14 1.47
N GLY A 81 13.36 -8.64 2.60
CA GLY A 81 12.12 -7.87 2.69
C GLY A 81 12.29 -6.35 2.56
N TRP A 82 13.49 -5.85 2.28
CA TRP A 82 13.78 -4.42 2.19
C TRP A 82 13.21 -3.80 0.91
N PRO A 83 12.37 -2.75 0.99
CA PRO A 83 11.74 -2.13 -0.17
C PRO A 83 12.70 -1.18 -0.90
N SER A 84 13.66 -1.75 -1.63
CA SER A 84 14.66 -1.03 -2.42
C SER A 84 14.01 -0.07 -3.43
N GLY A 85 14.62 1.09 -3.68
CA GLY A 85 14.09 2.08 -4.61
C GLY A 85 12.86 2.84 -4.08
N THR A 86 12.58 2.79 -2.78
CA THR A 86 11.62 3.65 -2.05
C THR A 86 12.37 4.60 -1.13
N GLY A 87 11.69 5.56 -0.48
CA GLY A 87 12.34 6.40 0.53
C GLY A 87 12.89 5.64 1.75
N ALA A 88 12.62 4.35 1.92
CA ALA A 88 13.31 3.52 2.91
C ALA A 88 14.83 3.47 2.66
N ASP A 89 15.25 3.57 1.39
CA ASP A 89 16.65 3.61 0.97
C ASP A 89 17.45 4.78 1.57
N GLU A 90 16.74 5.79 2.07
CA GLU A 90 17.26 7.00 2.72
C GLU A 90 17.29 6.86 4.26
N LEU A 91 17.03 5.66 4.81
CA LEU A 91 17.05 5.31 6.24
C LEU A 91 18.21 4.37 6.59
N PRO A 92 18.70 4.37 7.86
CA PRO A 92 19.71 3.41 8.29
C PRO A 92 19.11 2.01 8.50
N CYS A 93 17.84 1.94 8.91
CA CYS A 93 17.04 0.73 9.04
C CYS A 93 15.54 1.07 9.07
N LEU A 94 14.70 0.05 8.90
CA LEU A 94 13.25 0.14 9.00
C LEU A 94 12.78 -0.82 10.09
N TRP A 95 11.99 -0.31 11.04
CA TRP A 95 11.38 -1.10 12.10
C TRP A 95 10.00 -1.58 11.65
N VAL A 96 9.74 -2.87 11.78
CA VAL A 96 8.57 -3.55 11.19
C VAL A 96 7.89 -4.42 12.23
N ARG A 97 6.59 -4.24 12.41
CA ARG A 97 5.74 -5.10 13.22
C ARG A 97 4.72 -5.80 12.32
N GLY A 98 4.86 -7.12 12.18
CA GLY A 98 4.05 -7.95 11.30
C GLY A 98 4.88 -8.62 10.21
N ASP A 99 4.38 -8.62 8.99
CA ASP A 99 5.06 -9.22 7.85
C ASP A 99 6.36 -8.46 7.52
N ARG A 100 7.47 -9.20 7.55
CA ARG A 100 8.83 -8.68 7.29
C ARG A 100 9.13 -8.50 5.81
N ASP A 101 8.31 -9.01 4.91
CA ASP A 101 8.49 -8.89 3.46
C ASP A 101 7.80 -7.61 2.93
N VAL A 102 8.30 -6.47 3.39
CA VAL A 102 7.77 -5.14 3.03
C VAL A 102 7.95 -4.88 1.52
N ALA A 103 9.04 -5.38 0.92
CA ALA A 103 9.26 -5.36 -0.52
C ALA A 103 8.09 -5.98 -1.32
N ARG A 104 7.64 -7.19 -0.96
CA ARG A 104 6.48 -7.82 -1.62
C ARG A 104 5.18 -7.06 -1.36
N LEU A 105 4.96 -6.56 -0.14
CA LEU A 105 3.78 -5.75 0.16
C LEU A 105 3.73 -4.47 -0.68
N LEU A 106 4.87 -3.84 -0.95
CA LEU A 106 4.95 -2.60 -1.73
C LEU A 106 5.03 -2.81 -3.26
N ARG A 107 5.23 -4.05 -3.75
CA ARG A 107 5.32 -4.38 -5.20
C ARG A 107 4.13 -3.85 -6.02
N ARG A 108 2.92 -3.88 -5.47
CA ARG A 108 1.71 -3.32 -6.09
C ARG A 108 0.90 -2.61 -5.02
N ALA A 109 1.30 -1.37 -4.74
CA ALA A 109 0.79 -0.60 -3.63
C ALA A 109 0.52 0.87 -4.00
N VAL A 110 -0.41 1.49 -3.27
CA VAL A 110 -0.86 2.89 -3.43
C VAL A 110 -0.94 3.54 -2.06
N THR A 111 -0.40 4.75 -1.94
CA THR A 111 -0.56 5.55 -0.72
C THR A 111 -1.90 6.27 -0.76
N VAL A 112 -2.72 6.10 0.28
CA VAL A 112 -3.94 6.89 0.51
C VAL A 112 -3.72 7.72 1.77
N ALA A 113 -3.75 9.05 1.63
CA ALA A 113 -3.44 9.98 2.70
C ALA A 113 -4.41 11.17 2.71
N GLY A 114 -4.51 11.85 3.85
CA GLY A 114 -5.38 13.02 3.98
C GLY A 114 -5.39 13.65 5.37
N VAL A 115 -6.17 14.72 5.53
CA VAL A 115 -6.33 15.41 6.82
C VAL A 115 -6.87 14.51 7.93
N ARG A 116 -6.45 14.84 9.16
CA ARG A 116 -6.96 14.22 10.39
C ARG A 116 -8.39 14.64 10.74
N GLU A 117 -8.75 15.87 10.41
CA GLU A 117 -10.10 16.42 10.55
C GLU A 117 -10.79 16.41 9.19
N CYS A 118 -11.15 15.21 8.73
CA CYS A 118 -11.81 14.97 7.45
C CYS A 118 -13.35 15.04 7.57
N THR A 119 -14.01 15.48 6.50
CA THR A 119 -15.47 15.49 6.39
C THR A 119 -16.04 14.08 6.26
N GLU A 120 -17.35 13.90 6.48
CA GLU A 120 -18.04 12.63 6.21
C GLU A 120 -17.82 12.14 4.76
N TYR A 121 -17.78 13.07 3.80
CA TYR A 121 -17.41 12.80 2.41
C TYR A 121 -15.99 12.21 2.31
N GLY A 122 -15.01 12.84 2.97
CA GLY A 122 -13.64 12.33 3.03
C GLY A 122 -13.54 10.94 3.69
N GLN A 123 -14.31 10.69 4.75
CA GLN A 123 -14.37 9.39 5.42
C GLN A 123 -14.91 8.29 4.49
N GLN A 124 -16.00 8.59 3.78
CA GLN A 124 -16.60 7.67 2.80
C GLN A 124 -15.63 7.37 1.66
N VAL A 125 -15.09 8.40 0.99
CA VAL A 125 -14.18 8.20 -0.14
C VAL A 125 -12.89 7.48 0.26
N ALA A 126 -12.33 7.78 1.44
CA ALA A 126 -11.16 7.05 1.96
C ALA A 126 -11.45 5.57 2.23
N THR A 127 -12.68 5.27 2.69
CA THR A 127 -13.14 3.90 2.94
C THR A 127 -13.30 3.15 1.61
N ASP A 128 -14.03 3.73 0.66
CA ASP A 128 -14.34 3.10 -0.63
C ASP A 128 -13.07 2.88 -1.47
N LEU A 129 -12.22 3.91 -1.62
CA LEU A 129 -10.95 3.78 -2.34
C LEU A 129 -10.07 2.67 -1.76
N ALA A 130 -9.94 2.61 -0.43
CA ALA A 130 -9.08 1.63 0.20
C ALA A 130 -9.66 0.20 0.17
N PHE A 131 -10.98 0.06 0.25
CA PHE A 131 -11.68 -1.21 0.08
C PHE A 131 -11.53 -1.75 -1.35
N ASP A 132 -11.84 -0.93 -2.35
CA ASP A 132 -11.79 -1.31 -3.77
C ASP A 132 -10.35 -1.62 -4.24
N LEU A 133 -9.36 -0.84 -3.77
CA LEU A 133 -7.95 -1.13 -4.03
C LEU A 133 -7.53 -2.48 -3.43
N ALA A 134 -7.89 -2.75 -2.17
CA ALA A 134 -7.57 -4.02 -1.50
C ALA A 134 -8.29 -5.22 -2.16
N ALA A 135 -9.56 -5.06 -2.56
CA ALA A 135 -10.31 -6.03 -3.35
C ALA A 135 -9.61 -6.31 -4.70
N SER A 136 -9.13 -5.26 -5.35
CA SER A 136 -8.37 -5.31 -6.61
C SER A 136 -6.92 -5.79 -6.45
N GLN A 137 -6.55 -6.39 -5.32
CA GLN A 137 -5.20 -6.87 -4.98
C GLN A 137 -4.10 -5.79 -5.00
N VAL A 138 -4.44 -4.56 -4.63
CA VAL A 138 -3.48 -3.46 -4.40
C VAL A 138 -3.33 -3.26 -2.90
N THR A 139 -2.09 -3.26 -2.40
CA THR A 139 -1.82 -2.95 -0.99
C THR A 139 -1.99 -1.45 -0.76
N VAL A 140 -2.90 -1.10 0.15
CA VAL A 140 -3.05 0.28 0.62
C VAL A 140 -1.93 0.59 1.61
N VAL A 141 -1.18 1.64 1.31
CA VAL A 141 -0.23 2.26 2.24
C VAL A 141 -0.93 3.49 2.83
N CYS A 142 -0.86 3.65 4.13
CA CYS A 142 -1.49 4.77 4.81
C CYS A 142 -0.70 5.15 6.05
N GLY A 143 -0.97 6.32 6.59
CA GLY A 143 -0.41 6.70 7.87
C GLY A 143 -0.97 5.85 9.02
N ALA A 144 -0.12 5.40 9.95
CA ALA A 144 -0.59 4.86 11.21
C ALA A 144 -1.15 6.03 12.05
N ALA A 145 -2.46 6.07 12.24
CA ALA A 145 -3.20 7.19 12.82
C ALA A 145 -4.00 6.76 14.07
N PRO A 146 -4.23 7.67 15.06
CA PRO A 146 -4.62 7.24 16.40
C PRO A 146 -6.11 6.89 16.60
N ALA A 147 -7.05 7.40 15.78
CA ALA A 147 -8.48 7.03 15.82
C ALA A 147 -9.37 7.71 14.74
N ALA A 148 -8.85 8.66 13.95
CA ALA A 148 -9.64 9.47 13.02
C ALA A 148 -8.76 10.03 11.90
N GLY A 149 -9.40 10.56 10.85
CA GLY A 149 -8.75 11.09 9.64
C GLY A 149 -8.74 10.11 8.49
N ILE A 150 -8.45 10.61 7.28
CA ILE A 150 -8.38 9.82 6.04
C ILE A 150 -7.49 8.58 6.23
N ASP A 151 -6.28 8.76 6.77
CA ASP A 151 -5.33 7.70 7.10
C ASP A 151 -5.97 6.53 7.87
N TYR A 152 -6.81 6.83 8.87
CA TYR A 152 -7.45 5.83 9.73
C TYR A 152 -8.59 5.08 9.03
N TYR A 153 -9.41 5.79 8.25
CA TYR A 153 -10.51 5.17 7.50
C TYR A 153 -9.98 4.28 6.37
N ALA A 154 -8.97 4.75 5.63
CA ALA A 154 -8.26 3.95 4.63
C ALA A 154 -7.64 2.69 5.25
N TRP A 155 -6.95 2.83 6.39
CA TRP A 155 -6.35 1.69 7.10
C TRP A 155 -7.38 0.63 7.50
N ARG A 156 -8.51 1.06 8.09
CA ARG A 156 -9.58 0.14 8.52
C ARG A 156 -10.26 -0.56 7.35
N ALA A 157 -10.54 0.16 6.28
CA ALA A 157 -11.20 -0.38 5.09
C ALA A 157 -10.31 -1.40 4.35
N ALA A 158 -9.01 -1.06 4.16
CA ALA A 158 -8.05 -1.97 3.56
C ALA A 158 -7.85 -3.26 4.37
N LEU A 159 -7.85 -3.18 5.70
CA LEU A 159 -7.73 -4.36 6.57
C LEU A 159 -8.95 -5.29 6.45
N ALA A 160 -10.14 -4.75 6.21
CA ALA A 160 -11.38 -5.52 6.14
C ALA A 160 -11.41 -6.49 4.93
N HIS A 161 -10.62 -6.23 3.88
CA HIS A 161 -10.51 -7.12 2.72
C HIS A 161 -9.32 -8.08 2.85
N ALA A 162 -9.56 -9.38 2.63
CA ALA A 162 -8.63 -10.44 3.05
C ALA A 162 -7.49 -10.89 2.08
N PRO A 163 -7.41 -10.56 0.77
CA PRO A 163 -6.32 -11.05 -0.07
C PRO A 163 -5.03 -10.25 0.14
N GLN A 164 -5.10 -8.92 0.09
CA GLN A 164 -3.97 -8.02 0.32
C GLN A 164 -4.21 -7.19 1.58
N GLN A 165 -3.14 -6.92 2.31
CA GLN A 165 -3.20 -6.34 3.65
C GLN A 165 -2.40 -5.03 3.69
N PRO A 166 -2.82 -4.05 4.51
CA PRO A 166 -2.27 -2.70 4.46
C PRO A 166 -0.85 -2.61 5.03
N VAL A 167 -0.15 -1.55 4.64
CA VAL A 167 1.10 -1.09 5.27
C VAL A 167 0.85 0.25 5.94
N ALA A 168 0.93 0.28 7.28
CA ALA A 168 0.69 1.50 8.06
C ALA A 168 2.01 2.13 8.54
N VAL A 169 2.28 3.39 8.17
CA VAL A 169 3.55 4.07 8.47
C VAL A 169 3.42 4.98 9.70
N ALA A 170 4.16 4.68 10.76
CA ALA A 170 4.13 5.42 12.02
C ALA A 170 5.19 6.53 12.11
N ALA A 171 4.87 7.58 12.88
CA ALA A 171 5.78 8.68 13.21
C ALA A 171 6.49 8.48 14.58
N SER A 172 6.42 7.27 15.15
CA SER A 172 6.93 6.87 16.46
C SER A 172 7.54 5.47 16.42
N GLY A 173 8.17 5.02 17.51
CA GLY A 173 8.37 3.58 17.76
C GLY A 173 7.05 2.80 17.73
N LEU A 174 7.12 1.48 17.50
CA LEU A 174 5.97 0.57 17.33
C LEU A 174 5.61 -0.23 18.59
N ASP A 175 6.29 0.06 19.69
CA ASP A 175 6.03 -0.39 21.05
C ASP A 175 4.78 0.27 21.66
N ALA A 176 4.25 -0.32 22.73
CA ALA A 176 3.02 0.14 23.36
C ALA A 176 3.18 1.49 24.09
N GLU A 177 4.40 1.78 24.54
CA GLU A 177 4.78 3.00 25.23
C GLU A 177 4.88 4.20 24.27
N SER A 178 5.25 3.97 23.00
CA SER A 178 5.45 5.03 22.00
C SER A 178 4.28 5.22 21.01
N PHE A 179 3.57 4.16 20.64
CA PHE A 179 2.48 4.22 19.65
C PHE A 179 1.11 4.27 20.30
N HIS A 180 0.51 5.46 20.38
CA HIS A 180 -0.82 5.69 20.95
C HIS A 180 -1.94 5.58 19.89
N GLY A 181 -1.98 4.47 19.15
CA GLY A 181 -3.06 4.19 18.19
C GLY A 181 -3.90 2.97 18.53
N PRO A 182 -4.88 2.64 17.67
CA PRO A 182 -5.86 1.59 17.94
C PRO A 182 -5.18 0.22 17.97
N ARG A 183 -4.97 -0.31 19.17
CA ARG A 183 -4.20 -1.53 19.43
C ARG A 183 -4.69 -2.73 18.61
N GLU A 184 -6.01 -2.92 18.53
CA GLU A 184 -6.60 -3.99 17.73
C GLU A 184 -6.27 -3.87 16.24
N LEU A 185 -6.26 -2.64 15.70
CA LEU A 185 -5.95 -2.39 14.28
C LEU A 185 -4.49 -2.73 13.97
N VAL A 186 -3.56 -2.37 14.88
CA VAL A 186 -2.14 -2.78 14.82
C VAL A 186 -2.02 -4.30 14.88
N GLU A 187 -2.67 -4.94 15.85
CA GLU A 187 -2.56 -6.39 16.08
C GLU A 187 -3.17 -7.20 14.93
N HIS A 188 -4.25 -6.74 14.30
CA HIS A 188 -4.80 -7.38 13.10
C HIS A 188 -3.93 -7.15 11.88
N THR A 189 -3.47 -5.91 11.63
CA THR A 189 -2.55 -5.58 10.52
C THR A 189 -1.29 -6.43 10.61
N ALA A 190 -0.70 -6.57 11.80
CA ALA A 190 0.53 -7.34 12.01
C ALA A 190 0.38 -8.86 11.77
N ARG A 191 -0.82 -9.41 11.51
CA ARG A 191 -0.98 -10.84 11.18
C ARG A 191 -0.57 -11.18 9.75
N ARG A 192 -0.71 -10.24 8.81
CA ARG A 192 -0.54 -10.47 7.36
C ARG A 192 -0.13 -9.24 6.54
N GLY A 193 -0.26 -8.03 7.09
CA GLY A 193 0.34 -6.80 6.59
C GLY A 193 1.46 -6.34 7.51
N ALA A 194 1.80 -5.06 7.47
CA ALA A 194 2.89 -4.50 8.28
C ALA A 194 2.52 -3.13 8.87
N VAL A 195 2.91 -2.91 10.13
CA VAL A 195 3.07 -1.55 10.66
C VAL A 195 4.56 -1.25 10.67
N VAL A 196 4.97 -0.12 10.11
CA VAL A 196 6.38 0.19 9.83
C VAL A 196 6.77 1.59 10.33
N SER A 197 8.04 1.77 10.69
CA SER A 197 8.56 3.04 11.19
C SER A 197 10.05 3.21 10.91
N ALA A 198 10.48 4.46 10.66
CA ALA A 198 11.89 4.81 10.69
C ALA A 198 12.48 4.85 12.12
N PHE A 199 11.62 4.78 13.15
CA PHE A 199 11.99 5.07 14.53
C PHE A 199 12.03 3.81 15.39
N PRO A 200 13.09 3.63 16.20
CA PRO A 200 13.22 2.51 17.10
C PRO A 200 12.24 2.59 18.28
N PRO A 201 12.07 1.49 19.02
CA PRO A 201 11.21 1.48 20.19
C PRO A 201 11.57 2.54 21.24
N GLY A 202 10.56 3.07 21.93
CA GLY A 202 10.70 4.07 22.99
C GLY A 202 10.84 5.52 22.50
N LEU A 203 10.53 5.82 21.24
CA LEU A 203 10.52 7.17 20.69
C LEU A 203 9.09 7.63 20.32
N PRO A 204 8.52 8.63 21.04
CA PRO A 204 7.20 9.16 20.70
C PRO A 204 7.24 10.00 19.42
N ALA A 205 6.07 10.27 18.84
CA ALA A 205 5.96 11.14 17.68
C ALA A 205 6.32 12.60 18.02
N THR A 206 7.12 13.23 17.16
CA THR A 206 7.49 14.66 17.22
C THR A 206 7.33 15.28 15.83
N TRP A 207 7.31 16.61 15.75
CA TRP A 207 7.07 17.33 14.48
C TRP A 207 8.03 16.92 13.35
N SER A 208 9.32 16.75 13.63
CA SER A 208 10.28 16.28 12.61
C SER A 208 10.08 14.82 12.21
N ARG A 209 9.62 13.97 13.14
CA ARG A 209 9.29 12.55 12.86
C ARG A 209 8.04 12.40 11.99
N TRP A 210 7.07 13.32 12.12
CA TRP A 210 5.95 13.43 11.17
C TRP A 210 6.47 13.70 9.75
N SER A 211 7.34 14.69 9.54
CA SER A 211 7.90 14.99 8.21
C SER A 211 8.61 13.79 7.57
N VAL A 212 9.37 13.00 8.35
CA VAL A 212 9.99 11.74 7.86
C VAL A 212 8.92 10.72 7.46
N ARG A 213 7.92 10.49 8.31
CA ARG A 213 6.80 9.56 8.04
C ARG A 213 6.00 9.98 6.81
N ASP A 214 5.75 11.27 6.64
CA ASP A 214 5.01 11.82 5.51
C ASP A 214 5.82 11.69 4.20
N ARG A 215 7.16 11.83 4.24
CA ARG A 215 8.02 11.51 3.09
C ARG A 215 8.06 10.02 2.77
N LEU A 216 8.09 9.12 3.76
CA LEU A 216 7.98 7.67 3.50
C LEU A 216 6.65 7.33 2.81
N LEU A 217 5.53 7.91 3.27
CA LEU A 217 4.22 7.74 2.62
C LEU A 217 4.25 8.18 1.14
N GLY A 218 4.84 9.33 0.82
CA GLY A 218 4.95 9.80 -0.57
C GLY A 218 5.86 8.93 -1.44
N THR A 219 6.80 8.19 -0.85
CA THR A 219 7.89 7.52 -1.56
C THR A 219 7.89 5.99 -1.48
N PHE A 220 6.93 5.37 -0.80
CA PHE A 220 6.78 3.91 -0.70
C PHE A 220 6.08 3.28 -1.90
N THR A 221 5.27 4.05 -2.64
CA THR A 221 4.33 3.53 -3.64
C THR A 221 4.52 4.19 -5.00
N ALA A 222 4.05 3.56 -6.08
CA ALA A 222 4.13 4.15 -7.42
C ALA A 222 3.16 5.34 -7.59
N ALA A 223 2.06 5.35 -6.82
CA ALA A 223 1.07 6.41 -6.79
C ALA A 223 0.68 6.79 -5.35
N THR A 224 0.44 8.07 -5.13
CA THR A 224 0.00 8.68 -3.87
C THR A 224 -1.29 9.47 -4.14
N VAL A 225 -2.35 9.19 -3.40
CA VAL A 225 -3.66 9.84 -3.51
C VAL A 225 -3.98 10.63 -2.26
N ILE A 226 -4.26 11.92 -2.44
CA ILE A 226 -4.74 12.81 -1.37
C ILE A 226 -6.27 12.92 -1.45
N VAL A 227 -6.97 12.47 -0.40
CA VAL A 227 -8.44 12.48 -0.37
C VAL A 227 -9.00 13.83 0.08
N GLU A 228 -8.45 14.39 1.15
CA GLU A 228 -8.75 15.75 1.61
C GLU A 228 -7.48 16.42 2.14
N ALA A 229 -7.28 17.68 1.78
CA ALA A 229 -6.21 18.54 2.26
C ALA A 229 -6.66 20.01 2.24
N ALA A 230 -6.47 20.71 3.37
CA ALA A 230 -6.53 22.17 3.37
C ALA A 230 -5.35 22.76 2.58
N ALA A 231 -5.49 24.01 2.15
CA ALA A 231 -4.51 24.74 1.33
C ALA A 231 -3.10 24.87 1.96
N ASP A 232 -3.03 24.79 3.29
CA ASP A 232 -1.87 24.88 4.18
C ASP A 232 -1.63 23.57 4.97
N SER A 233 -2.31 22.48 4.58
CA SER A 233 -2.20 21.20 5.29
C SER A 233 -0.86 20.51 5.04
N ARG A 234 -0.20 20.08 6.12
CA ARG A 234 0.98 19.20 6.07
C ARG A 234 0.78 17.89 5.30
N THR A 235 -0.47 17.47 5.10
CA THR A 235 -0.83 16.37 4.18
C THR A 235 -0.20 16.56 2.79
N LEU A 236 -0.06 17.82 2.34
CA LEU A 236 0.55 18.16 1.06
C LEU A 236 2.05 17.81 1.02
N ASP A 237 2.74 17.70 2.17
CA ASP A 237 4.14 17.25 2.24
C ASP A 237 4.29 15.82 1.66
N VAL A 238 3.27 14.97 1.81
CA VAL A 238 3.21 13.61 1.22
C VAL A 238 3.14 13.67 -0.31
N ALA A 239 2.33 14.58 -0.86
CA ALA A 239 2.20 14.78 -2.30
C ALA A 239 3.47 15.42 -2.90
N THR A 240 4.08 16.38 -2.20
CA THR A 240 5.37 16.98 -2.57
C THR A 240 6.45 15.90 -2.64
N ALA A 241 6.61 15.08 -1.59
CA ALA A 241 7.58 13.99 -1.56
C ALA A 241 7.40 12.96 -2.68
N ALA A 242 6.15 12.64 -3.04
CA ALA A 242 5.84 11.78 -4.18
C ALA A 242 6.28 12.42 -5.51
N SER A 243 5.89 13.68 -5.74
CA SER A 243 6.23 14.44 -6.95
C SER A 243 7.75 14.61 -7.14
N GLU A 244 8.46 15.02 -6.08
CA GLU A 244 9.93 15.16 -6.08
C GLU A 244 10.65 13.83 -6.36
N SER A 245 10.02 12.70 -6.02
CA SER A 245 10.53 11.35 -6.28
C SER A 245 10.07 10.76 -7.62
N GLY A 246 9.44 11.57 -8.49
CA GLY A 246 8.94 11.14 -9.81
C GLY A 246 7.77 10.17 -9.75
N ARG A 247 7.02 10.13 -8.64
CA ARG A 247 5.86 9.24 -8.43
C ARG A 247 4.56 9.95 -8.78
N LEU A 248 3.55 9.19 -9.15
CA LEU A 248 2.26 9.75 -9.55
C LEU A 248 1.52 10.34 -8.33
N VAL A 249 1.04 11.57 -8.48
CA VAL A 249 0.17 12.23 -7.49
C VAL A 249 -1.24 12.27 -8.04
N GLY A 250 -2.19 11.74 -7.27
CA GLY A 250 -3.62 11.88 -7.47
C GLY A 250 -4.26 12.71 -6.37
N ALA A 251 -5.38 13.35 -6.68
CA ALA A 251 -6.18 14.10 -5.71
C ALA A 251 -7.68 13.89 -5.97
N VAL A 252 -8.45 13.79 -4.90
CA VAL A 252 -9.91 13.65 -4.97
C VAL A 252 -10.57 15.04 -5.12
N PRO A 253 -11.49 15.23 -6.07
CA PRO A 253 -12.21 16.49 -6.24
C PRO A 253 -13.33 16.61 -5.19
N GLY A 254 -13.20 17.56 -4.26
CA GLY A 254 -14.24 17.87 -3.27
C GLY A 254 -14.98 19.20 -3.51
N PRO A 255 -16.00 19.53 -2.70
CA PRO A 255 -16.79 20.75 -2.84
C PRO A 255 -15.94 22.03 -2.77
N VAL A 256 -16.16 22.99 -3.68
CA VAL A 256 -15.44 24.28 -3.70
C VAL A 256 -15.69 25.16 -2.46
N SER A 257 -16.75 24.87 -1.70
CA SER A 257 -17.04 25.48 -0.40
C SER A 257 -16.29 24.84 0.78
N SER A 258 -15.68 23.66 0.59
CA SER A 258 -14.97 22.93 1.65
C SER A 258 -13.53 23.40 1.76
N LYS A 259 -13.15 23.91 2.95
CA LYS A 259 -11.76 24.32 3.24
C LYS A 259 -10.77 23.18 3.07
N VAL A 260 -11.16 21.94 3.38
CA VAL A 260 -10.32 20.74 3.27
C VAL A 260 -10.29 20.11 1.87
N SER A 261 -10.93 20.74 0.88
CA SER A 261 -10.75 20.39 -0.53
C SER A 261 -9.76 21.32 -1.25
N ALA A 262 -9.45 22.50 -0.69
CA ALA A 262 -8.64 23.53 -1.34
C ALA A 262 -7.21 23.11 -1.69
N GLY A 263 -6.58 22.25 -0.87
CA GLY A 263 -5.28 21.65 -1.17
C GLY A 263 -5.37 20.63 -2.32
N CYS A 264 -6.43 19.84 -2.36
CA CYS A 264 -6.69 18.92 -3.49
C CYS A 264 -6.94 19.70 -4.79
N HIS A 265 -7.71 20.79 -4.75
CA HIS A 265 -7.90 21.68 -5.91
C HIS A 265 -6.58 22.28 -6.42
N ARG A 266 -5.65 22.64 -5.51
CA ARG A 266 -4.30 23.10 -5.88
C ARG A 266 -3.50 22.00 -6.57
N LEU A 267 -3.49 20.77 -6.03
CA LEU A 267 -2.83 19.62 -6.65
C LEU A 267 -3.38 19.37 -8.07
N LEU A 268 -4.70 19.33 -8.24
CA LEU A 268 -5.35 19.16 -9.54
C LEU A 268 -4.99 20.29 -10.52
N ALA A 269 -5.00 21.54 -10.07
CA ALA A 269 -4.58 22.69 -10.88
C ALA A 269 -3.08 22.67 -11.24
N SER A 270 -2.25 21.97 -10.47
CA SER A 270 -0.83 21.71 -10.74
C SER A 270 -0.58 20.44 -11.56
N GLY A 271 -1.63 19.77 -12.07
CA GLY A 271 -1.51 18.60 -12.95
C GLY A 271 -1.52 17.24 -12.24
N ALA A 272 -1.89 17.18 -10.95
CA ALA A 272 -2.19 15.91 -10.30
C ALA A 272 -3.41 15.22 -10.97
N MET A 273 -3.40 13.89 -10.97
CA MET A 273 -4.49 13.09 -11.52
C MET A 273 -5.78 13.26 -10.73
N THR A 274 -6.89 13.54 -11.41
CA THR A 274 -8.23 13.49 -10.79
C THR A 274 -8.56 12.04 -10.42
N VAL A 275 -8.81 11.79 -9.14
CA VAL A 275 -9.24 10.47 -8.64
C VAL A 275 -10.71 10.54 -8.24
N THR A 276 -11.56 9.81 -8.96
CA THR A 276 -13.00 9.68 -8.65
C THR A 276 -13.36 8.31 -8.07
N GLY A 277 -12.51 7.29 -8.31
CA GLY A 277 -12.61 5.97 -7.72
C GLY A 277 -11.33 5.17 -7.90
N ALA A 278 -11.28 3.93 -7.39
CA ALA A 278 -10.07 3.10 -7.47
C ALA A 278 -9.65 2.78 -8.91
N GLN A 279 -10.60 2.73 -9.86
CA GLN A 279 -10.34 2.46 -11.26
C GLN A 279 -9.43 3.49 -11.94
N ASP A 280 -9.49 4.77 -11.54
CA ASP A 280 -8.59 5.80 -12.07
C ASP A 280 -7.14 5.51 -11.67
N ILE A 281 -6.94 5.03 -10.44
CA ILE A 281 -5.65 4.63 -9.89
C ILE A 281 -5.15 3.34 -10.56
N LEU A 282 -6.03 2.34 -10.74
CA LEU A 282 -5.68 1.06 -11.38
C LEU A 282 -5.20 1.25 -12.83
N ARG A 283 -5.88 2.11 -13.60
CA ARG A 283 -5.45 2.51 -14.96
C ARG A 283 -4.08 3.18 -14.93
N ALA A 284 -3.86 4.10 -14.00
CA ALA A 284 -2.60 4.81 -13.86
C ALA A 284 -1.42 3.90 -13.48
N LEU A 285 -1.66 2.89 -12.63
CA LEU A 285 -0.66 1.88 -12.25
C LEU A 285 -0.33 0.89 -13.38
N ALA A 286 -1.27 0.63 -14.29
CA ALA A 286 -1.07 -0.28 -15.42
C ALA A 286 -0.25 0.38 -16.54
N GLY A 287 -0.43 1.69 -16.74
CA GLY A 287 0.36 2.53 -17.65
C GLY A 287 -0.33 2.82 -19.00
N PRO A 288 0.29 3.68 -19.84
CA PRO A 288 -0.27 4.01 -21.15
C PRO A 288 -0.18 2.80 -22.09
N GLY A 289 -1.33 2.33 -22.59
CA GLY A 289 -1.43 1.22 -23.55
C GLY A 289 -1.95 -0.08 -22.95
N THR A 290 -1.92 -0.26 -21.63
CA THR A 290 -2.73 -1.29 -20.97
C THR A 290 -4.16 -0.79 -20.87
N ALA A 291 -5.04 -1.33 -21.71
CA ALA A 291 -6.45 -1.34 -21.37
C ALA A 291 -6.58 -2.16 -20.07
N VAL A 292 -6.90 -1.49 -18.96
CA VAL A 292 -7.72 -2.15 -17.95
C VAL A 292 -9.06 -2.28 -18.65
N GLU A 293 -9.26 -3.42 -19.32
CA GLU A 293 -10.51 -3.73 -19.99
C GLU A 293 -11.61 -3.61 -18.94
N ALA A 294 -12.45 -2.58 -19.09
CA ALA A 294 -13.45 -2.29 -18.08
C ALA A 294 -14.43 -3.45 -18.09
N THR A 295 -14.63 -4.10 -16.94
CA THR A 295 -15.65 -5.14 -16.82
C THR A 295 -17.01 -4.56 -17.20
N GLN A 296 -17.69 -5.26 -18.10
CA GLN A 296 -18.98 -4.93 -18.64
C GLN A 296 -19.97 -6.06 -18.32
N VAL A 297 -21.24 -5.71 -18.21
CA VAL A 297 -22.31 -6.68 -17.96
C VAL A 297 -22.74 -7.28 -19.29
N PHE A 298 -22.27 -8.48 -19.59
CA PHE A 298 -22.69 -9.27 -20.75
C PHE A 298 -23.93 -10.09 -20.39
N ARG A 299 -24.92 -10.15 -21.29
CA ARG A 299 -26.01 -11.12 -21.19
C ARG A 299 -25.60 -12.41 -21.87
N VAL A 300 -25.85 -13.52 -21.21
CA VAL A 300 -25.57 -14.87 -21.72
C VAL A 300 -26.85 -15.68 -21.74
N TYR A 301 -27.08 -16.36 -22.86
CA TYR A 301 -28.13 -17.35 -23.07
C TYR A 301 -27.57 -18.46 -23.96
N GLY A 302 -28.24 -19.61 -24.08
CA GLY A 302 -27.76 -20.64 -24.98
C GLY A 302 -28.23 -22.04 -24.63
N ALA A 303 -27.39 -23.02 -24.96
CA ALA A 303 -27.66 -24.42 -24.71
C ALA A 303 -26.41 -25.14 -24.17
N ALA A 304 -26.59 -25.99 -23.16
CA ALA A 304 -25.52 -26.74 -22.52
C ALA A 304 -25.72 -28.24 -22.64
N SER A 305 -24.64 -28.97 -22.92
CA SER A 305 -24.57 -30.43 -23.00
C SER A 305 -23.47 -30.98 -22.08
N TRP A 306 -23.52 -32.28 -21.78
CA TRP A 306 -22.62 -33.04 -20.92
C TRP A 306 -22.83 -34.53 -21.20
N ASP A 307 -22.02 -35.14 -22.04
CA ASP A 307 -22.30 -36.52 -22.43
C ASP A 307 -21.89 -37.54 -21.35
N ASP A 308 -20.85 -37.28 -20.56
CA ASP A 308 -20.36 -38.21 -19.54
C ASP A 308 -20.98 -37.98 -18.13
N GLY A 309 -22.33 -37.98 -18.05
CA GLY A 309 -22.99 -37.78 -16.74
C GLY A 309 -24.51 -38.00 -16.54
N HIS A 310 -25.47 -37.44 -17.28
CA HIS A 310 -25.42 -36.69 -18.53
C HIS A 310 -26.36 -35.45 -18.51
N TRP A 311 -26.07 -34.46 -19.37
CA TRP A 311 -27.01 -33.51 -19.97
C TRP A 311 -26.92 -33.66 -21.49
N ARG A 312 -28.02 -33.90 -22.23
CA ARG A 312 -27.94 -34.09 -23.70
C ARG A 312 -28.21 -32.86 -24.56
N THR A 313 -28.66 -31.79 -23.91
CA THR A 313 -28.87 -30.41 -24.37
C THR A 313 -29.98 -29.87 -23.48
N ARG A 314 -29.72 -28.82 -22.69
CA ARG A 314 -30.80 -28.01 -22.09
C ARG A 314 -30.58 -26.53 -22.35
N ARG A 315 -31.69 -25.80 -22.52
CA ARG A 315 -31.65 -24.35 -22.62
C ARG A 315 -31.13 -23.77 -21.31
N VAL A 316 -30.09 -22.95 -21.42
CA VAL A 316 -29.60 -22.10 -20.35
C VAL A 316 -30.52 -20.89 -20.26
N PRO A 317 -31.13 -20.59 -19.08
CA PRO A 317 -31.91 -19.36 -18.89
C PRO A 317 -31.02 -18.14 -19.09
N ASP A 318 -31.60 -17.05 -19.60
CA ASP A 318 -30.87 -15.80 -19.82
C ASP A 318 -30.36 -15.22 -18.47
N PHE A 319 -29.05 -15.03 -18.32
CA PHE A 319 -28.43 -14.42 -17.13
C PHE A 319 -27.34 -13.40 -17.52
N ALA A 320 -26.74 -12.75 -16.53
CA ALA A 320 -25.73 -11.72 -16.73
C ALA A 320 -24.41 -12.08 -16.02
N VAL A 321 -23.28 -11.76 -16.65
CA VAL A 321 -21.94 -11.91 -16.10
C VAL A 321 -21.16 -10.60 -16.27
N GLU A 322 -20.33 -10.26 -15.29
CA GLU A 322 -19.32 -9.21 -15.44
C GLU A 322 -18.05 -9.83 -16.01
N ALA A 323 -17.63 -9.36 -17.18
CA ALA A 323 -16.45 -9.84 -17.90
C ALA A 323 -15.81 -8.70 -18.69
N THR A 324 -14.63 -8.90 -19.23
CA THR A 324 -13.89 -7.94 -20.06
C THR A 324 -14.10 -8.15 -21.56
N SER A 325 -14.48 -9.37 -21.97
CA SER A 325 -14.67 -9.77 -23.36
C SER A 325 -15.77 -10.82 -23.52
N HIS A 326 -16.30 -10.98 -24.74
CA HIS A 326 -17.26 -12.04 -25.07
C HIS A 326 -16.75 -13.45 -24.76
N ARG A 327 -15.42 -13.69 -24.88
CA ARG A 327 -14.81 -14.98 -24.54
C ARG A 327 -14.81 -15.24 -23.03
N GLU A 328 -14.33 -14.29 -22.23
CA GLU A 328 -14.34 -14.43 -20.77
C GLU A 328 -15.76 -14.54 -20.23
N ALA A 329 -16.72 -13.81 -20.82
CA ALA A 329 -18.14 -13.94 -20.49
C ALA A 329 -18.67 -15.37 -20.74
N ALA A 330 -18.23 -16.03 -21.82
CA ALA A 330 -18.59 -17.41 -22.11
C ALA A 330 -17.92 -18.42 -21.17
N ASP A 331 -16.67 -18.21 -20.80
CA ASP A 331 -15.93 -19.07 -19.86
C ASP A 331 -16.51 -18.97 -18.43
N LEU A 332 -16.79 -17.76 -17.93
CA LEU A 332 -17.48 -17.54 -16.66
C LEU A 332 -18.91 -18.10 -16.69
N ALA A 333 -19.62 -17.97 -17.82
CA ALA A 333 -20.94 -18.57 -17.96
C ALA A 333 -20.90 -20.09 -17.94
N TYR A 334 -19.87 -20.71 -18.50
CA TYR A 334 -19.64 -22.16 -18.42
C TYR A 334 -19.44 -22.59 -16.95
N GLU A 335 -18.60 -21.87 -16.19
CA GLU A 335 -18.43 -22.14 -14.75
C GLU A 335 -19.75 -22.03 -13.97
N VAL A 336 -20.56 -20.99 -14.23
CA VAL A 336 -21.88 -20.81 -13.58
C VAL A 336 -22.85 -21.94 -13.95
N VAL A 337 -22.93 -22.33 -15.23
CA VAL A 337 -23.83 -23.39 -15.71
C VAL A 337 -23.45 -24.75 -15.12
N PHE A 338 -22.15 -25.04 -14.98
CA PHE A 338 -21.65 -26.30 -14.46
C PHE A 338 -21.18 -26.25 -12.99
N ALA A 339 -21.50 -25.19 -12.24
CA ALA A 339 -21.06 -24.99 -10.85
C ALA A 339 -21.43 -26.15 -9.89
N ALA A 340 -22.54 -26.84 -10.15
CA ALA A 340 -22.98 -28.01 -9.38
C ALA A 340 -22.34 -29.34 -9.83
N HIS A 341 -21.55 -29.33 -10.91
CA HIS A 341 -20.91 -30.49 -11.55
C HIS A 341 -19.43 -30.19 -11.89
N PRO A 342 -18.58 -29.79 -10.92
CA PRO A 342 -17.17 -29.52 -11.18
C PRO A 342 -16.47 -30.78 -11.70
N GLY A 343 -15.74 -30.65 -12.83
CA GLY A 343 -15.12 -31.80 -13.51
C GLY A 343 -16.06 -32.60 -14.42
N ALA A 344 -17.15 -32.00 -14.90
CA ALA A 344 -18.05 -32.57 -15.90
C ALA A 344 -17.33 -32.85 -17.23
N ALA A 345 -16.76 -34.05 -17.39
CA ALA A 345 -16.07 -34.48 -18.60
C ALA A 345 -17.03 -34.53 -19.81
N GLY A 346 -16.60 -33.99 -20.96
CA GLY A 346 -17.43 -33.91 -22.16
C GLY A 346 -18.62 -32.95 -22.02
N ALA A 347 -18.51 -31.95 -21.14
CA ALA A 347 -19.47 -30.85 -21.05
C ALA A 347 -19.16 -29.73 -22.06
N THR A 348 -20.21 -29.17 -22.64
CA THR A 348 -20.15 -28.08 -23.61
C THR A 348 -21.23 -27.02 -23.33
N LEU A 349 -20.93 -25.78 -23.72
CA LEU A 349 -21.85 -24.65 -23.71
C LEU A 349 -21.77 -23.95 -25.07
N ASP A 350 -22.87 -23.94 -25.81
CA ASP A 350 -23.07 -23.08 -26.97
C ASP A 350 -23.68 -21.76 -26.47
N ALA A 351 -22.83 -20.79 -26.14
CA ALA A 351 -23.23 -19.51 -25.55
C ALA A 351 -23.51 -18.46 -26.63
N GLY A 352 -24.70 -17.87 -26.58
CA GLY A 352 -25.00 -16.58 -27.17
C GLY A 352 -24.68 -15.46 -26.19
N ILE A 353 -23.68 -14.66 -26.51
CA ILE A 353 -23.20 -13.54 -25.69
C ILE A 353 -23.68 -12.23 -26.32
N VAL A 354 -24.23 -11.31 -25.53
CA VAL A 354 -24.59 -9.96 -25.96
C VAL A 354 -23.99 -8.93 -25.01
N ASP A 355 -23.20 -8.02 -25.56
CA ASP A 355 -22.56 -6.93 -24.81
C ASP A 355 -23.52 -5.74 -24.52
N PRO A 356 -23.11 -4.74 -23.72
CA PRO A 356 -23.92 -3.54 -23.48
C PRO A 356 -24.21 -2.68 -24.72
N ALA A 357 -23.44 -2.82 -25.80
CA ALA A 357 -23.68 -2.15 -27.08
C ALA A 357 -24.70 -2.91 -27.96
N GLY A 358 -25.10 -4.12 -27.56
CA GLY A 358 -26.02 -5.00 -28.29
C GLY A 358 -25.34 -5.89 -29.34
N ILE A 359 -24.01 -5.97 -29.36
CA ILE A 359 -23.26 -6.84 -30.28
C ILE A 359 -23.35 -8.28 -29.80
N TYR A 360 -23.82 -9.14 -30.69
CA TYR A 360 -24.00 -10.57 -30.47
C TYR A 360 -22.81 -11.39 -31.00
N GLU A 361 -22.33 -12.33 -30.19
CA GLU A 361 -21.37 -13.35 -30.59
C GLU A 361 -21.84 -14.74 -30.12
N ALA A 362 -21.55 -15.78 -30.91
CA ALA A 362 -21.78 -17.17 -30.57
C ALA A 362 -20.45 -17.84 -30.22
N VAL A 363 -20.26 -18.22 -28.97
CA VAL A 363 -19.02 -18.79 -28.44
C VAL A 363 -19.28 -20.20 -27.91
N GLN A 364 -18.55 -21.17 -28.44
CA GLN A 364 -18.57 -22.54 -27.93
C GLN A 364 -17.45 -22.74 -26.89
N VAL A 365 -17.82 -23.25 -25.72
CA VAL A 365 -16.92 -23.59 -24.61
C VAL A 365 -17.09 -25.08 -24.30
N ALA A 366 -16.00 -25.76 -23.96
CA ALA A 366 -15.98 -27.18 -23.62
C ALA A 366 -15.06 -27.45 -22.44
N SER A 367 -15.29 -28.53 -21.70
CA SER A 367 -14.39 -29.02 -20.66
C SER A 367 -12.98 -29.20 -21.20
N SER A 368 -11.98 -28.65 -20.51
CA SER A 368 -10.58 -29.02 -20.75
C SER A 368 -10.36 -30.47 -20.28
N ASP A 369 -9.67 -31.28 -21.08
CA ASP A 369 -9.21 -32.63 -20.72
C ASP A 369 -8.16 -32.61 -19.58
#